data_AF-B0NIA9-F1
#
_entry.id   AF-B0NIA9-F1
#
_cell.length_a   1.000
_cell.length_b   1.000
_cell.length_c   1.000
_cell.angle_alpha   90.00
_cell.angle_beta   90.00
_cell.angle_gamma   90.00
#
_symmetry.space_group_name_H-M   'P 1'
#
loop_
_entity.id
_entity.type
_entity.pdbx_description
1 polymer ?
#
loop_
_entity_poly.entity_id
_entity_poly.type
_entity_poly.pdbx_seq_one_letter_code
_entity_poly.pdbx_strand_id
1 'polypeptide(L)'
;MQSILDAINEWIKEILIGAINGNLSTMFGDVNEKVGTIAAEVGQTPQGWNANIFSMIQTLSENVIVPIAGLVITYVLCYELISMVTEKNNMHDVDTSMFFKWVFKAFVAVYLVTHTFDITMAVFDMAQHVVSGAAGVIGGSTEIDVAAALASMQDGLDAMEIPELLLLVMETSLVSLCMKIMSVLITVILYGRMIEIYLYCSVSPIPFATMTNREWGQIGNNYLKSLFAIGFQGFLIMICVGIYAVLVNNMIIADNLHSAIFSLAAYTVILCFSLFKSGALAKSIFSAH
;
A
#
# COMPACT_ATOMS: atom_id res chain seq x y z
N MET A 1 -59.27 19.40 0.93
CA MET A 1 -58.08 20.22 1.29
C MET A 1 -57.11 19.38 2.12
N GLN A 2 -57.55 18.73 3.21
CA GLN A 2 -56.74 17.74 3.95
C GLN A 2 -56.13 16.65 3.04
N SER A 3 -56.96 15.96 2.25
CA SER A 3 -56.49 14.90 1.34
C SER A 3 -55.50 15.36 0.26
N ILE A 4 -55.47 16.65 -0.08
CA ILE A 4 -54.49 17.20 -1.04
C ILE A 4 -53.17 17.47 -0.30
N LEU A 5 -53.22 17.97 0.93
CA LEU A 5 -52.03 18.20 1.76
C LEU A 5 -51.36 16.88 2.17
N ASP A 6 -52.14 15.86 2.49
CA ASP A 6 -51.63 14.53 2.83
C ASP A 6 -50.95 13.88 1.61
N ALA A 7 -51.58 13.96 0.43
CA ALA A 7 -50.98 13.48 -0.82
C ALA A 7 -49.70 14.23 -1.21
N ILE A 8 -49.63 15.55 -0.97
CA ILE A 8 -48.41 16.34 -1.20
C ILE A 8 -47.31 15.93 -0.21
N ASN A 9 -47.65 15.67 1.06
CA ASN A 9 -46.68 15.24 2.07
C ASN A 9 -46.09 13.86 1.74
N GLU A 10 -46.93 12.89 1.36
CA GLU A 10 -46.46 11.57 0.90
C GLU A 10 -45.58 11.69 -0.34
N TRP A 11 -46.00 12.48 -1.34
CA TRP A 11 -45.20 12.72 -2.55
C TRP A 11 -43.83 13.35 -2.25
N ILE A 12 -43.76 14.32 -1.33
CA ILE A 12 -42.48 14.91 -0.91
C ILE A 12 -41.61 13.87 -0.20
N LYS A 13 -42.18 13.05 0.70
CA LYS A 13 -41.43 11.99 1.38
C LYS A 13 -40.84 10.99 0.39
N GLU A 14 -41.63 10.52 -0.57
CA GLU A 14 -41.15 9.57 -1.60
C GLU A 14 -39.96 10.14 -2.38
N ILE A 15 -40.00 11.42 -2.75
CA ILE A 15 -38.88 12.08 -3.44
C ILE A 15 -37.63 12.16 -2.56
N LEU A 16 -37.78 12.54 -1.29
CA LEU A 16 -36.65 12.68 -0.37
C LEU A 16 -36.01 11.32 -0.08
N ILE A 17 -36.82 10.29 0.18
CA ILE A 17 -36.36 8.91 0.40
C ILE A 17 -35.67 8.38 -0.86
N GLY A 18 -36.25 8.62 -2.04
CA GLY A 18 -35.62 8.28 -3.31
C GLY A 18 -34.24 8.94 -3.50
N ALA A 19 -34.10 10.21 -3.12
CA ALA A 19 -32.83 10.92 -3.18
C ALA A 19 -31.79 10.36 -2.19
N ILE A 20 -32.22 10.03 -0.95
CA ILE A 20 -31.36 9.40 0.07
C ILE A 20 -30.90 8.03 -0.41
N ASN A 21 -31.81 7.18 -0.88
CA ASN A 21 -31.47 5.85 -1.40
C ASN A 21 -30.53 5.93 -2.59
N GLY A 22 -30.72 6.90 -3.49
CA GLY A 22 -29.79 7.15 -4.60
C GLY A 22 -28.37 7.54 -4.13
N ASN A 23 -28.28 8.44 -3.15
CA ASN A 23 -26.99 8.85 -2.58
C ASN A 23 -26.30 7.69 -1.84
N LEU A 24 -27.04 6.97 -0.99
CA LEU A 24 -26.52 5.82 -0.23
C LEU A 24 -26.10 4.68 -1.16
N SER A 25 -26.90 4.38 -2.20
CA SER A 25 -26.54 3.39 -3.23
C SER A 25 -25.23 3.74 -3.92
N THR A 26 -25.05 5.03 -4.26
CA THR A 26 -23.81 5.50 -4.87
C THR A 26 -22.65 5.36 -3.89
N MET A 27 -22.84 5.74 -2.63
CA MET A 27 -21.80 5.68 -1.60
C MET A 27 -21.36 4.24 -1.30
N PHE A 28 -22.29 3.30 -1.09
CA PHE A 28 -21.95 1.90 -0.86
C PHE A 28 -21.33 1.24 -2.09
N GLY A 29 -21.82 1.58 -3.29
CA GLY A 29 -21.20 1.17 -4.55
C GLY A 29 -19.76 1.66 -4.68
N ASP A 30 -19.52 2.95 -4.40
CA ASP A 30 -18.18 3.54 -4.40
C ASP A 30 -17.27 2.83 -3.39
N VAL A 31 -17.76 2.46 -2.20
CA VAL A 31 -16.99 1.70 -1.21
C VAL A 31 -16.54 0.35 -1.76
N ASN A 32 -17.45 -0.44 -2.33
CA ASN A 32 -17.10 -1.73 -2.94
C ASN A 32 -16.10 -1.55 -4.08
N GLU A 33 -16.32 -0.57 -4.95
CA GLU A 33 -15.40 -0.27 -6.06
C GLU A 33 -14.02 0.12 -5.54
N LYS A 34 -13.92 0.97 -4.51
CA LYS A 34 -12.62 1.37 -3.96
C LYS A 34 -11.91 0.23 -3.26
N VAL A 35 -12.61 -0.60 -2.48
CA VAL A 35 -12.03 -1.79 -1.86
C VAL A 35 -11.45 -2.71 -2.94
N GLY A 36 -12.21 -2.97 -4.00
CA GLY A 36 -11.76 -3.77 -5.14
C GLY A 36 -10.59 -3.15 -5.90
N THR A 37 -10.64 -1.84 -6.16
CA THR A 37 -9.57 -1.10 -6.85
C THR A 37 -8.27 -1.12 -6.04
N ILE A 38 -8.33 -0.88 -4.72
CA ILE A 38 -7.15 -0.92 -3.87
C ILE A 38 -6.55 -2.33 -3.89
N ALA A 39 -7.37 -3.37 -3.78
CA ALA A 39 -6.91 -4.75 -3.83
C ALA A 39 -6.23 -5.09 -5.16
N ALA A 40 -6.80 -4.65 -6.27
CA ALA A 40 -6.26 -4.84 -7.61
C ALA A 40 -4.92 -4.11 -7.79
N GLU A 41 -4.85 -2.82 -7.46
CA GLU A 41 -3.66 -1.97 -7.65
C GLU A 41 -2.50 -2.41 -6.75
N VAL A 42 -2.78 -2.75 -5.49
CA VAL A 42 -1.73 -3.17 -4.53
C VAL A 42 -1.15 -4.53 -4.89
N GLY A 43 -1.96 -5.40 -5.49
CA GLY A 43 -1.58 -6.72 -5.98
C GLY A 43 -0.76 -6.72 -7.27
N GLN A 44 -0.49 -5.57 -7.90
CA GLN A 44 0.31 -5.52 -9.12
C GLN A 44 1.81 -5.54 -8.80
N THR A 45 2.55 -6.33 -9.58
CA THR A 45 4.02 -6.24 -9.61
C THR A 45 4.44 -4.93 -10.28
N PRO A 46 5.67 -4.41 -10.02
CA PRO A 46 6.17 -3.24 -10.72
C PRO A 46 6.06 -3.38 -12.25
N GLN A 47 6.48 -4.53 -12.78
CA GLN A 47 6.35 -4.82 -14.21
C GLN A 47 4.89 -4.83 -14.69
N GLY A 48 3.97 -5.40 -13.89
CA GLY A 48 2.54 -5.46 -14.22
C GLY A 48 1.86 -4.09 -14.22
N TRP A 49 2.32 -3.16 -13.39
CA TRP A 49 1.75 -1.82 -13.28
C TRP A 49 2.08 -0.93 -14.47
N ASN A 50 3.35 -0.91 -14.89
CA ASN A 50 3.71 -0.20 -16.11
C ASN A 50 5.03 -0.72 -16.70
N ALA A 51 4.93 -1.51 -17.77
CA ALA A 51 6.10 -2.11 -18.44
C ALA A 51 7.09 -1.08 -19.00
N ASN A 52 6.62 0.10 -19.44
CA ASN A 52 7.49 1.13 -20.01
C ASN A 52 8.32 1.82 -18.90
N ILE A 53 7.68 2.18 -17.79
CA ILE A 53 8.37 2.77 -16.63
C ILE A 53 9.34 1.74 -16.04
N PHE A 54 8.91 0.49 -15.91
CA PHE A 54 9.76 -0.60 -15.47
C PHE A 54 11.03 -0.74 -16.32
N SER A 55 10.87 -0.83 -17.65
CA SER A 55 11.99 -0.97 -18.59
C SER A 55 12.93 0.24 -18.53
N MET A 56 12.38 1.45 -18.37
CA MET A 56 13.18 2.67 -18.20
C MET A 56 14.01 2.60 -16.92
N ILE A 57 13.41 2.19 -15.80
CA ILE A 57 14.10 2.07 -14.50
C ILE A 57 15.17 0.98 -14.53
N GLN A 58 14.88 -0.17 -15.15
CA GLN A 58 15.86 -1.23 -15.36
C GLN A 58 17.06 -0.73 -16.16
N THR A 59 16.80 -0.08 -17.30
CA THR A 59 17.84 0.48 -18.17
C THR A 59 18.70 1.50 -17.44
N LEU A 60 18.11 2.36 -16.62
CA LEU A 60 18.84 3.34 -15.80
C LEU A 60 19.71 2.65 -14.74
N SER A 61 19.15 1.66 -14.02
CA SER A 61 19.87 0.92 -13.00
C SER A 61 21.09 0.20 -13.60
N GLU A 62 20.89 -0.55 -14.68
CA GLU A 62 21.92 -1.36 -15.33
C GLU A 62 23.00 -0.52 -16.02
N ASN A 63 22.64 0.57 -16.71
CA ASN A 63 23.61 1.33 -17.49
C ASN A 63 24.27 2.49 -16.72
N VAL A 64 23.60 3.02 -15.69
CA VAL A 64 24.11 4.19 -14.94
C VAL A 64 24.57 3.79 -13.56
N ILE A 65 23.78 3.01 -12.83
CA ILE A 65 24.03 2.74 -11.40
C ILE A 65 24.97 1.56 -11.19
N VAL A 66 24.87 0.48 -11.97
CA VAL A 66 25.80 -0.67 -11.87
C VAL A 66 27.27 -0.26 -12.08
N PRO A 67 27.64 0.60 -13.06
CA PRO A 67 29.02 1.09 -13.16
C PRO A 67 29.49 1.85 -11.90
N ILE A 68 28.62 2.68 -11.31
CA ILE A 68 28.92 3.39 -10.06
C ILE A 68 29.10 2.39 -8.91
N ALA A 69 28.23 1.39 -8.82
CA ALA A 69 28.35 0.30 -7.85
C ALA A 69 29.67 -0.47 -8.03
N GLY A 70 30.14 -0.68 -9.26
CA GLY A 70 31.45 -1.27 -9.54
C GLY A 70 32.62 -0.48 -8.94
N LEU A 71 32.58 0.86 -9.00
CA LEU A 71 33.56 1.72 -8.33
C LEU A 71 33.48 1.58 -6.80
N VAL A 72 32.26 1.54 -6.26
CA VAL A 72 32.02 1.33 -4.82
C VAL A 72 32.57 -0.02 -4.36
N ILE A 73 32.26 -1.12 -5.06
CA ILE A 73 32.81 -2.45 -4.75
C ILE A 73 34.33 -2.41 -4.76
N THR A 74 34.93 -1.80 -5.79
CA THR A 74 36.39 -1.72 -5.90
C THR A 74 37.00 -1.03 -4.68
N TYR A 75 36.43 0.09 -4.27
CA TYR A 75 36.84 0.80 -3.06
C TYR A 75 36.69 -0.07 -1.79
N VAL A 76 35.52 -0.71 -1.63
CA VAL A 76 35.18 -1.58 -0.50
C VAL A 76 36.16 -2.76 -0.37
N LEU A 77 36.45 -3.43 -1.49
CA LEU A 77 37.35 -4.59 -1.51
C LEU A 77 38.81 -4.20 -1.29
N CYS A 78 39.27 -3.08 -1.85
CA CYS A 78 40.61 -2.55 -1.62
C CYS A 78 40.81 -2.17 -0.15
N TYR A 79 39.82 -1.52 0.47
CA TYR A 79 39.86 -1.19 1.88
C TYR A 79 39.93 -2.44 2.76
N GLU A 80 39.08 -3.45 2.48
CA GLU A 80 39.10 -4.72 3.21
C GLU A 80 40.45 -5.43 3.08
N LEU A 81 41.07 -5.43 1.89
CA LEU A 81 42.39 -6.02 1.67
C LEU A 81 43.49 -5.31 2.49
N ILE A 82 43.51 -3.98 2.48
CA ILE A 82 44.48 -3.18 3.24
C ILE A 82 44.32 -3.44 4.75
N SER A 83 43.08 -3.42 5.25
CA SER A 83 42.77 -3.66 6.66
C SER A 83 43.24 -5.06 7.09
N MET A 84 42.90 -6.08 6.31
CA MET A 84 43.33 -7.46 6.56
C MET A 84 44.85 -7.65 6.61
N VAL A 85 45.59 -7.01 5.69
CA VAL A 85 47.07 -7.08 5.66
C VAL A 85 47.68 -6.31 6.85
N THR A 86 47.08 -5.20 7.24
CA THR A 86 47.55 -4.35 8.35
C THR A 86 47.26 -4.96 9.72
N GLU A 87 46.11 -5.60 9.91
CA GLU A 87 45.75 -6.27 11.17
C GLU A 87 46.60 -7.52 11.44
N LYS A 88 47.05 -8.23 10.41
CA LYS A 88 47.92 -9.42 10.52
C LYS A 88 49.42 -9.12 10.45
N ASN A 89 49.83 -7.90 10.76
CA ASN A 89 51.22 -7.43 10.70
C ASN A 89 52.13 -8.00 11.81
N ASN A 90 52.15 -9.32 11.97
CA ASN A 90 53.18 -10.05 12.71
C ASN A 90 53.89 -11.12 11.85
N MET A 91 53.66 -11.15 10.52
CA MET A 91 54.44 -11.89 9.49
C MET A 91 54.88 -13.34 9.81
N HIS A 92 54.27 -14.01 10.79
CA HIS A 92 54.62 -15.38 11.17
C HIS A 92 53.57 -16.39 10.69
N ASP A 93 52.30 -15.98 10.55
CA ASP A 93 51.19 -16.84 10.14
C ASP A 93 50.23 -16.15 9.15
N VAL A 94 50.74 -15.80 7.96
CA VAL A 94 49.88 -15.40 6.84
C VAL A 94 49.22 -16.66 6.27
N ASP A 95 48.13 -17.07 6.90
CA ASP A 95 47.33 -18.21 6.48
C ASP A 95 46.73 -17.95 5.08
N THR A 96 47.18 -18.72 4.07
CA THR A 96 46.74 -18.62 2.67
C THR A 96 45.21 -18.71 2.53
N SER A 97 44.54 -19.33 3.50
CA SER A 97 43.08 -19.40 3.60
C SER A 97 42.40 -18.02 3.65
N MET A 98 43.10 -16.98 4.12
CA MET A 98 42.58 -15.61 4.25
C MET A 98 42.37 -14.94 2.89
N PHE A 99 43.34 -15.07 1.98
CA PHE A 99 43.24 -14.54 0.63
C PHE A 99 42.15 -15.27 -0.17
N PHE A 100 42.01 -16.59 0.02
CA PHE A 100 40.93 -17.34 -0.60
C PHE A 100 39.54 -16.84 -0.17
N LYS A 101 39.34 -16.59 1.14
CA LYS A 101 38.10 -16.00 1.67
C LYS A 101 37.80 -14.62 1.07
N TRP A 102 38.83 -13.79 0.86
CA TRP A 102 38.67 -12.48 0.24
C TRP A 102 38.32 -12.57 -1.25
N VAL A 103 38.99 -13.44 -2.01
CA VAL A 103 38.65 -13.69 -3.42
C VAL A 103 37.21 -14.19 -3.54
N PHE A 104 36.79 -15.09 -2.65
CA PHE A 104 35.40 -15.55 -2.60
C PHE A 104 34.42 -14.41 -2.29
N LYS A 105 34.72 -13.56 -1.30
CA LYS A 105 33.90 -12.36 -1.01
C LYS A 105 33.82 -11.41 -2.19
N ALA A 106 34.93 -11.16 -2.88
CA ALA A 106 34.98 -10.33 -4.08
C ALA A 106 34.09 -10.89 -5.19
N PHE A 107 34.17 -12.21 -5.42
CA PHE A 107 33.29 -12.90 -6.36
C PHE A 107 31.81 -12.74 -6.00
N VAL A 108 31.44 -12.96 -4.74
CA VAL A 108 30.06 -12.78 -4.26
C VAL A 108 29.60 -11.33 -4.40
N ALA A 109 30.46 -10.34 -4.10
CA ALA A 109 30.13 -8.92 -4.21
C ALA A 109 29.80 -8.53 -5.65
N VAL A 110 30.65 -8.95 -6.60
CA VAL A 110 30.42 -8.72 -8.03
C VAL A 110 29.14 -9.42 -8.49
N TYR A 111 28.93 -10.68 -8.10
CA TYR A 111 27.73 -11.43 -8.46
C TYR A 111 26.44 -10.73 -8.00
N LEU A 112 26.42 -10.26 -6.74
CA LEU A 112 25.29 -9.54 -6.16
C LEU A 112 24.99 -8.25 -6.91
N VAL A 113 26.02 -7.46 -7.24
CA VAL A 113 25.83 -6.19 -7.95
C VAL A 113 25.35 -6.41 -9.38
N THR A 114 25.90 -7.39 -10.09
CA THR A 114 25.47 -7.72 -11.46
C THR A 114 24.02 -8.20 -11.52
N HIS A 115 23.55 -8.93 -10.50
CA HIS A 115 22.18 -9.47 -10.46
C HIS A 115 21.28 -8.72 -9.47
N THR A 116 21.58 -7.45 -9.18
CA THR A 116 20.83 -6.71 -8.16
C THR A 116 19.36 -6.55 -8.52
N PHE A 117 19.07 -6.29 -9.79
CA PHE A 117 17.71 -6.06 -10.26
C PHE A 117 16.87 -7.33 -10.12
N ASP A 118 17.43 -8.49 -10.48
CA ASP A 118 16.78 -9.80 -10.31
C ASP A 118 16.48 -10.11 -8.84
N ILE A 119 17.45 -9.88 -7.94
CA ILE A 119 17.26 -10.08 -6.50
C ILE A 119 16.16 -9.17 -5.99
N THR A 120 16.17 -7.91 -6.42
CA THR A 120 15.19 -6.91 -6.00
C THR A 120 13.78 -7.30 -6.46
N MET A 121 13.65 -7.79 -7.70
CA MET A 121 12.38 -8.29 -8.23
C MET A 121 11.90 -9.55 -7.51
N ALA A 122 12.81 -10.48 -7.19
CA ALA A 122 12.45 -11.67 -6.42
C ALA A 122 11.86 -11.34 -5.04
N VAL A 123 12.35 -10.28 -4.37
CA VAL A 123 11.76 -9.78 -3.12
C VAL A 123 10.34 -9.27 -3.34
N PHE A 124 10.10 -8.54 -4.44
CA PHE A 124 8.76 -8.05 -4.76
C PHE A 124 7.81 -9.17 -5.17
N ASP A 125 8.24 -10.17 -5.92
CA ASP A 125 7.41 -11.32 -6.28
C ASP A 125 6.98 -12.11 -5.03
N MET A 126 7.89 -12.30 -4.08
CA MET A 126 7.56 -12.91 -2.79
C MET A 126 6.56 -12.06 -2.01
N ALA A 127 6.79 -10.75 -1.92
CA ALA A 127 5.86 -9.85 -1.24
C ALA A 127 4.49 -9.85 -1.93
N GLN A 128 4.45 -9.90 -3.25
CA GLN A 128 3.21 -9.94 -4.02
C GLN A 128 2.44 -11.25 -3.81
N HIS A 129 3.12 -12.38 -3.69
CA HIS A 129 2.46 -13.64 -3.33
C HIS A 129 1.71 -13.54 -1.98
N VAL A 130 2.30 -12.86 -0.99
CA VAL A 130 1.65 -12.60 0.30
C VAL A 130 0.45 -11.65 0.16
N VAL A 131 0.60 -10.59 -0.65
CA VAL A 131 -0.48 -9.62 -0.93
C VAL A 131 -1.66 -10.28 -1.62
N SER A 132 -1.42 -11.09 -2.66
CA SER A 132 -2.46 -11.83 -3.37
C SER A 132 -3.17 -12.84 -2.46
N GLY A 133 -2.41 -13.52 -1.59
CA GLY A 133 -2.99 -14.40 -0.57
C GLY A 133 -3.93 -13.66 0.38
N ALA A 134 -3.55 -12.46 0.83
CA ALA A 134 -4.40 -11.61 1.67
C ALA A 134 -5.66 -11.13 0.93
N ALA A 135 -5.53 -10.74 -0.34
CA ALA A 135 -6.66 -10.33 -1.18
C ALA A 135 -7.70 -11.44 -1.35
N GLY A 136 -7.27 -12.70 -1.50
CA GLY A 136 -8.18 -13.85 -1.59
C GLY A 136 -9.00 -14.08 -0.32
N VAL A 137 -8.45 -13.78 0.86
CA VAL A 137 -9.16 -13.89 2.14
C VAL A 137 -10.14 -12.73 2.34
N ILE A 138 -9.74 -11.51 1.98
CA ILE A 138 -10.52 -10.29 2.20
C ILE A 138 -11.68 -10.19 1.19
N GLY A 139 -11.40 -10.39 -0.11
CA GLY A 139 -12.37 -10.17 -1.18
C GLY A 139 -13.59 -11.09 -1.13
N GLY A 140 -13.51 -12.26 -0.49
CA GLY A 140 -14.62 -13.21 -0.44
C GLY A 140 -15.69 -12.93 0.62
N SER A 141 -15.45 -12.02 1.59
CA SER A 141 -16.31 -11.89 2.78
C SER A 141 -16.78 -10.47 3.10
N THR A 142 -16.34 -9.47 2.33
CA THR A 142 -16.50 -8.06 2.73
C THR A 142 -17.23 -7.19 1.71
N GLU A 143 -17.81 -7.76 0.67
CA GLU A 143 -18.66 -7.02 -0.27
C GLU A 143 -19.95 -6.59 0.44
N ILE A 144 -20.30 -5.31 0.31
CA ILE A 144 -21.56 -4.78 0.83
C ILE A 144 -22.66 -5.14 -0.15
N ASP A 145 -23.64 -5.94 0.29
CA ASP A 145 -24.90 -6.10 -0.44
C ASP A 145 -25.68 -4.78 -0.36
N VAL A 146 -25.53 -3.95 -1.38
CA VAL A 146 -26.16 -2.63 -1.45
C VAL A 146 -27.68 -2.73 -1.39
N ALA A 147 -28.27 -3.76 -2.01
CA ALA A 147 -29.72 -3.94 -2.02
C ALA A 147 -30.24 -4.32 -0.64
N ALA A 148 -29.59 -5.26 0.04
CA ALA A 148 -29.95 -5.65 1.40
C ALA A 148 -29.73 -4.50 2.39
N ALA A 149 -28.64 -3.73 2.25
CA ALA A 149 -28.33 -2.59 3.10
C ALA A 149 -29.34 -1.45 2.98
N LEU A 150 -29.77 -1.13 1.74
CA LEU A 150 -30.82 -0.14 1.54
C LEU A 150 -32.17 -0.64 2.04
N ALA A 151 -32.49 -1.93 1.85
CA ALA A 151 -33.72 -2.51 2.34
C ALA A 151 -33.81 -2.48 3.88
N SER A 152 -32.72 -2.75 4.61
CA SER A 152 -32.71 -2.67 6.07
C SER A 152 -32.86 -1.25 6.61
N MET A 153 -32.56 -0.24 5.78
CA MET A 153 -32.67 1.18 6.11
C MET A 153 -34.03 1.78 5.74
N GLN A 154 -34.79 1.12 4.86
CA GLN A 154 -36.04 1.62 4.27
C GLN A 154 -37.11 1.88 5.33
N ASP A 155 -37.35 0.94 6.25
CA ASP A 155 -38.35 1.10 7.32
C ASP A 155 -38.04 2.30 8.23
N GLY A 156 -36.75 2.56 8.46
CA GLY A 156 -36.28 3.72 9.22
C GLY A 156 -36.50 5.04 8.48
N LEU A 157 -36.34 5.05 7.15
CA LEU A 157 -36.59 6.21 6.30
C LEU A 157 -38.08 6.55 6.21
N ASP A 158 -38.94 5.53 6.08
CA ASP A 158 -40.39 5.71 5.98
C ASP A 158 -41.00 6.28 7.29
N ALA A 159 -40.37 5.97 8.43
CA ALA A 159 -40.78 6.47 9.74
C ALA A 159 -40.41 7.94 10.01
N MET A 160 -39.46 8.53 9.27
CA MET A 160 -38.96 9.89 9.51
C MET A 160 -39.92 10.98 9.00
N GLU A 161 -39.87 12.15 9.62
CA GLU A 161 -40.62 13.33 9.16
C GLU A 161 -39.91 14.06 8.00
N ILE A 162 -40.67 14.87 7.23
CA ILE A 162 -40.13 15.64 6.10
C ILE A 162 -38.89 16.49 6.48
N PRO A 163 -38.88 17.23 7.62
CA PRO A 163 -37.71 18.01 8.01
C PRO A 163 -36.47 17.15 8.27
N GLU A 164 -36.64 15.97 8.85
CA GLU A 164 -35.55 15.03 9.15
C GLU A 164 -34.98 14.44 7.87
N LEU A 165 -35.85 14.03 6.94
CA LEU A 165 -35.46 13.54 5.61
C LEU A 165 -34.71 14.61 4.81
N LEU A 166 -35.14 15.87 4.88
CA LEU A 166 -34.46 16.98 4.18
C LEU A 166 -33.04 17.19 4.71
N LEU A 167 -32.87 17.15 6.04
CA LEU A 167 -31.56 17.21 6.68
C LEU A 167 -30.68 16.05 6.22
N LEU A 168 -31.22 14.83 6.21
CA LEU A 168 -30.52 13.62 5.81
C LEU A 168 -30.08 13.63 4.33
N VAL A 169 -30.89 14.19 3.44
CA VAL A 169 -30.49 14.44 2.04
C VAL A 169 -29.26 15.35 1.98
N MET A 170 -29.22 16.42 2.78
CA MET A 170 -28.07 17.33 2.80
C MET A 170 -26.80 16.63 3.31
N GLU A 171 -26.92 15.78 4.33
CA GLU A 171 -25.80 15.05 4.90
C GLU A 171 -25.25 13.97 3.98
N THR A 172 -26.13 13.15 3.40
CA THR A 172 -25.73 12.14 2.42
C THR A 172 -25.05 12.78 1.21
N SER A 173 -25.55 13.94 0.75
CA SER A 173 -24.91 14.70 -0.33
C SER A 173 -23.53 15.23 0.08
N LEU A 174 -23.38 15.76 1.30
CA LEU A 174 -22.10 16.27 1.79
C LEU A 174 -21.08 15.15 1.94
N VAL A 175 -21.46 14.03 2.53
CA VAL A 175 -20.57 12.87 2.72
C VAL A 175 -20.21 12.26 1.37
N SER A 176 -21.13 12.15 0.42
CA SER A 176 -20.83 11.70 -0.95
C SER A 176 -19.73 12.55 -1.61
N LEU A 177 -19.78 13.88 -1.44
CA LEU A 177 -18.73 14.76 -1.93
C LEU A 177 -17.38 14.49 -1.23
N CYS A 178 -17.38 14.33 0.09
CA CYS A 178 -16.18 13.98 0.85
C CYS A 178 -15.58 12.63 0.39
N MET A 179 -16.41 11.62 0.13
CA MET A 179 -15.97 10.31 -0.35
C MET A 179 -15.22 10.40 -1.69
N LYS A 180 -15.67 11.27 -2.61
CA LYS A 180 -14.97 11.50 -3.89
C LYS A 180 -13.58 12.10 -3.70
N ILE A 181 -13.43 13.06 -2.79
CA ILE A 181 -12.12 13.65 -2.46
C ILE A 181 -11.21 12.57 -1.87
N MET A 182 -11.72 11.75 -0.97
CA MET A 182 -10.96 10.66 -0.33
C MET A 182 -10.54 9.60 -1.34
N SER A 183 -11.40 9.25 -2.30
CA SER A 183 -11.04 8.37 -3.41
C SER A 183 -9.81 8.87 -4.17
N VAL A 184 -9.73 10.16 -4.48
CA VAL A 184 -8.57 10.75 -5.18
C VAL A 184 -7.31 10.62 -4.33
N LEU A 185 -7.40 10.89 -3.02
CA LEU A 185 -6.26 10.75 -2.10
C LEU A 185 -5.75 9.31 -2.03
N ILE A 186 -6.65 8.32 -1.98
CA ILE A 186 -6.27 6.90 -1.98
C ILE A 186 -5.49 6.57 -3.26
N THR A 187 -6.00 6.95 -4.44
CA THR A 187 -5.30 6.70 -5.71
C THR A 187 -3.90 7.32 -5.72
N VAL A 188 -3.74 8.54 -5.21
CA VAL A 188 -2.43 9.20 -5.10
C VAL A 188 -1.48 8.41 -4.19
N ILE A 189 -1.96 7.88 -3.06
CA ILE A 189 -1.14 7.06 -2.15
C ILE A 189 -0.70 5.75 -2.82
N LEU A 190 -1.61 5.08 -3.53
CA LEU A 190 -1.30 3.83 -4.23
C LEU A 190 -0.25 4.02 -5.33
N TYR A 191 -0.40 5.08 -6.14
CA TYR A 191 0.58 5.40 -7.18
C TYR A 191 1.91 5.88 -6.57
N GLY A 192 1.86 6.65 -5.49
CA GLY A 192 3.02 7.08 -4.74
C GLY A 192 3.86 5.89 -4.23
N ARG A 193 3.21 4.82 -3.75
CA ARG A 193 3.88 3.57 -3.37
C ARG A 193 4.64 2.94 -4.56
N MET A 194 4.02 2.87 -5.74
CA MET A 194 4.68 2.28 -6.91
C MET A 194 5.90 3.11 -7.35
N ILE A 195 5.79 4.43 -7.29
CA ILE A 195 6.93 5.33 -7.53
C ILE A 195 8.03 5.10 -6.50
N GLU A 196 7.70 4.95 -5.21
CA GLU A 196 8.69 4.64 -4.17
C GLU A 196 9.42 3.32 -4.46
N ILE A 197 8.71 2.27 -4.89
CA ILE A 197 9.32 1.00 -5.31
C ILE A 197 10.32 1.21 -6.45
N TYR A 198 9.95 1.93 -7.49
CA TYR A 198 10.85 2.21 -8.61
C TYR A 198 12.10 2.98 -8.20
N LEU A 199 11.95 3.96 -7.32
CA LEU A 199 13.08 4.72 -6.79
C LEU A 199 14.05 3.79 -6.04
N TYR A 200 13.54 2.90 -5.19
CA TYR A 200 14.38 1.91 -4.51
C TYR A 200 15.08 0.98 -5.49
N CYS A 201 14.37 0.45 -6.49
CA CYS A 201 14.94 -0.46 -7.49
C CYS A 201 16.07 0.20 -8.29
N SER A 202 15.89 1.47 -8.66
CA SER A 202 16.87 2.19 -9.48
C SER A 202 18.23 2.34 -8.80
N VAL A 203 18.27 2.58 -7.49
CA VAL A 203 19.50 2.80 -6.73
C VAL A 203 20.06 1.55 -6.06
N SER A 204 19.35 0.41 -6.21
CA SER A 204 19.68 -0.86 -5.54
C SER A 204 21.14 -1.32 -5.68
N PRO A 205 21.85 -1.20 -6.83
CA PRO A 205 23.19 -1.75 -6.96
C PRO A 205 24.23 -1.18 -5.98
N ILE A 206 24.07 0.08 -5.54
CA ILE A 206 25.02 0.74 -4.64
C ILE A 206 25.00 0.14 -3.22
N PRO A 207 23.86 -0.01 -2.54
CA PRO A 207 23.81 -0.71 -1.26
C PRO A 207 24.30 -2.17 -1.35
N PHE A 208 23.95 -2.89 -2.41
CA PHE A 208 24.41 -4.27 -2.61
C PHE A 208 25.93 -4.37 -2.74
N ALA A 209 26.59 -3.38 -3.33
CA ALA A 209 28.06 -3.27 -3.39
C ALA A 209 28.73 -3.27 -2.01
N THR A 210 28.05 -2.77 -0.98
CA THR A 210 28.59 -2.64 0.38
C THR A 210 28.32 -3.85 1.26
N MET A 211 27.41 -4.75 0.84
CA MET A 211 26.81 -5.79 1.69
C MET A 211 27.80 -6.87 2.15
N THR A 212 28.80 -7.20 1.32
CA THR A 212 29.76 -8.27 1.59
C THR A 212 30.88 -7.88 2.56
N ASN A 213 31.03 -6.59 2.86
CA ASN A 213 32.06 -6.07 3.76
C ASN A 213 31.59 -6.13 5.22
N ARG A 214 32.52 -6.38 6.14
CA ARG A 214 32.22 -6.45 7.58
C ARG A 214 31.86 -5.09 8.19
N GLU A 215 32.48 -4.01 7.74
CA GLU A 215 32.30 -2.66 8.31
C GLU A 215 31.12 -1.92 7.68
N TRP A 216 30.94 -2.06 6.38
CA TRP A 216 29.87 -1.36 5.63
C TRP A 216 28.70 -2.26 5.25
N GLY A 217 28.75 -3.55 5.62
CA GLY A 217 27.65 -4.49 5.36
C GLY A 217 26.33 -4.09 6.00
N GLN A 218 26.36 -3.25 7.04
CA GLN A 218 25.15 -2.68 7.63
C GLN A 218 24.34 -1.84 6.63
N ILE A 219 25.00 -1.15 5.68
CA ILE A 219 24.32 -0.33 4.66
C ILE A 219 23.49 -1.23 3.74
N GLY A 220 24.11 -2.27 3.18
CA GLY A 220 23.41 -3.26 2.36
C GLY A 220 22.31 -4.01 3.11
N ASN A 221 22.57 -4.41 4.36
CA ASN A 221 21.59 -5.10 5.20
C ASN A 221 20.38 -4.21 5.54
N ASN A 222 20.61 -2.93 5.86
CA ASN A 222 19.52 -1.98 6.11
C ASN A 222 18.73 -1.71 4.83
N TYR A 223 19.38 -1.61 3.67
CA TYR A 223 18.69 -1.50 2.40
C TYR A 223 17.79 -2.71 2.13
N LEU A 224 18.27 -3.95 2.34
CA LEU A 224 17.43 -5.13 2.19
C LEU A 224 16.22 -5.11 3.14
N LYS A 225 16.40 -4.71 4.40
CA LYS A 225 15.28 -4.53 5.34
C LYS A 225 14.27 -3.50 4.82
N SER A 226 14.73 -2.37 4.30
CA SER A 226 13.88 -1.35 3.68
C SER A 226 13.15 -1.89 2.44
N LEU A 227 13.83 -2.71 1.64
CA LEU A 227 13.24 -3.33 0.46
C LEU A 227 12.11 -4.30 0.83
N PHE A 228 12.34 -5.16 1.83
CA PHE A 228 11.28 -6.01 2.40
C PHE A 228 10.14 -5.17 2.97
N ALA A 229 10.44 -4.09 3.69
CA ALA A 229 9.42 -3.20 4.23
C ALA A 229 8.50 -2.64 3.14
N ILE A 230 9.05 -2.13 2.03
CA ILE A 230 8.27 -1.57 0.93
C ILE A 230 7.49 -2.65 0.19
N GLY A 231 8.07 -3.84 0.02
CA GLY A 231 7.35 -5.01 -0.50
C GLY A 231 6.13 -5.33 0.35
N PHE A 232 6.32 -5.53 1.66
CA PHE A 232 5.26 -5.88 2.62
C PHE A 232 4.31 -4.72 2.95
N GLN A 233 4.62 -3.48 2.59
CA GLN A 233 3.68 -2.37 2.73
C GLN A 233 2.35 -2.65 2.02
N GLY A 234 2.39 -3.34 0.88
CA GLY A 234 1.16 -3.73 0.17
C GLY A 234 0.27 -4.64 1.02
N PHE A 235 0.87 -5.55 1.79
CA PHE A 235 0.13 -6.43 2.68
C PHE A 235 -0.52 -5.66 3.83
N LEU A 236 0.16 -4.66 4.40
CA LEU A 236 -0.41 -3.79 5.42
C LEU A 236 -1.57 -2.96 4.89
N ILE A 237 -1.47 -2.45 3.66
CA ILE A 237 -2.58 -1.77 2.97
C ILE A 237 -3.78 -2.71 2.85
N MET A 238 -3.57 -3.97 2.44
CA MET A 238 -4.65 -4.95 2.37
C MET A 238 -5.35 -5.15 3.72
N ILE A 239 -4.59 -5.27 4.81
CA ILE A 239 -5.18 -5.37 6.16
C ILE A 239 -6.03 -4.13 6.47
N CYS A 240 -5.54 -2.91 6.19
CA CYS A 240 -6.30 -1.69 6.44
C CYS A 240 -7.62 -1.68 5.66
N VAL A 241 -7.61 -2.12 4.40
CA VAL A 241 -8.81 -2.23 3.56
C VAL A 241 -9.78 -3.28 4.11
N GLY A 242 -9.29 -4.44 4.53
CA GLY A 242 -10.13 -5.47 5.14
C GLY A 242 -10.80 -5.00 6.43
N ILE A 243 -10.06 -4.32 7.31
CA ILE A 243 -10.62 -3.71 8.54
C ILE A 243 -11.70 -2.68 8.17
N TYR A 244 -11.42 -1.81 7.20
CA TYR A 244 -12.38 -0.81 6.75
C TYR A 244 -13.66 -1.44 6.20
N ALA A 245 -13.56 -2.47 5.36
CA ALA A 245 -14.73 -3.13 4.77
C ALA A 245 -15.61 -3.80 5.84
N VAL A 246 -15.01 -4.44 6.86
CA VAL A 246 -15.76 -5.00 8.00
C VAL A 246 -16.41 -3.90 8.85
N LEU A 247 -15.72 -2.78 9.11
CA LEU A 247 -16.28 -1.66 9.87
C LEU A 247 -17.50 -1.04 9.17
N VAL A 248 -17.44 -0.87 7.84
CA VAL A 248 -18.58 -0.36 7.07
C VAL A 248 -19.73 -1.38 7.05
N ASN A 249 -19.45 -2.68 6.97
CA ASN A 249 -20.49 -3.70 6.99
C ASN A 249 -21.26 -3.72 8.33
N ASN A 250 -20.56 -3.63 9.46
CA ASN A 250 -21.17 -3.58 10.79
C ASN A 250 -22.05 -2.35 11.01
N MET A 251 -21.79 -1.25 10.29
CA MET A 251 -22.58 -0.01 10.38
C MET A 251 -23.98 -0.16 9.80
N ILE A 252 -24.18 -1.05 8.81
CA ILE A 252 -25.49 -1.27 8.15
C ILE A 252 -26.54 -1.78 9.17
N ILE A 253 -26.09 -2.32 10.30
CA ILE A 253 -26.93 -2.86 11.38
C ILE A 253 -27.31 -1.78 12.42
N ALA A 254 -26.84 -0.53 12.29
CA ALA A 254 -27.04 0.50 13.30
C ALA A 254 -28.44 1.14 13.24
N ASP A 255 -29.08 1.31 14.41
CA ASP A 255 -30.44 1.85 14.58
C ASP A 255 -30.62 3.33 14.21
N ASN A 256 -29.53 4.08 13.99
CA ASN A 256 -29.58 5.53 13.72
C ASN A 256 -28.82 5.90 12.43
N LEU A 257 -29.60 6.19 11.38
CA LEU A 257 -29.11 6.50 10.03
C LEU A 257 -28.14 7.68 9.98
N HIS A 258 -28.43 8.72 10.77
CA HIS A 258 -27.65 9.95 10.82
C HIS A 258 -26.24 9.67 11.37
N SER A 259 -26.19 8.90 12.47
CA SER A 259 -24.91 8.46 13.04
C SER A 259 -24.15 7.53 12.09
N ALA A 260 -24.85 6.64 11.38
CA ALA A 260 -24.26 5.74 10.40
C ALA A 260 -23.57 6.52 9.27
N ILE A 261 -24.23 7.51 8.67
CA ILE A 261 -23.64 8.31 7.57
C ILE A 261 -22.35 9.02 8.01
N PHE A 262 -22.32 9.61 9.21
CA PHE A 262 -21.11 10.23 9.74
C PHE A 262 -20.03 9.21 10.11
N SER A 263 -20.40 8.04 10.64
CA SER A 263 -19.46 6.95 10.91
C SER A 263 -18.81 6.42 9.64
N LEU A 264 -19.55 6.30 8.53
CA LEU A 264 -18.99 5.95 7.22
C LEU A 264 -17.91 6.94 6.80
N ALA A 265 -18.21 8.24 6.86
CA ALA A 265 -17.25 9.29 6.55
C ALA A 265 -15.99 9.18 7.43
N ALA A 266 -16.18 8.97 8.74
CA ALA A 266 -15.09 8.83 9.70
C ALA A 266 -14.20 7.60 9.41
N TYR A 267 -14.80 6.45 9.08
CA TYR A 267 -14.05 5.25 8.72
C TYR A 267 -13.24 5.42 7.44
N THR A 268 -13.76 6.13 6.44
CA THR A 268 -13.01 6.47 5.23
C THR A 268 -11.82 7.39 5.53
N VAL A 269 -11.99 8.35 6.45
CA VAL A 269 -10.88 9.19 6.95
C VAL A 269 -9.81 8.37 7.65
N ILE A 270 -10.22 7.43 8.50
CA ILE A 270 -9.30 6.52 9.19
C ILE A 270 -8.55 5.63 8.18
N LEU A 271 -9.22 5.15 7.13
CA LEU A 271 -8.59 4.39 6.06
C LEU A 271 -7.50 5.22 5.39
N CYS A 272 -7.81 6.42 4.88
CA CYS A 272 -6.81 7.27 4.23
C CYS A 272 -5.61 7.58 5.13
N PHE A 273 -5.85 7.88 6.40
CA PHE A 273 -4.77 8.12 7.36
C PHE A 273 -3.89 6.88 7.57
N SER A 274 -4.52 5.71 7.71
CA SER A 274 -3.82 4.42 7.86
C SER A 274 -2.99 4.09 6.61
N LEU A 275 -3.55 4.32 5.42
CA LEU A 275 -2.85 4.12 4.15
C LEU A 275 -1.63 5.04 4.04
N PHE A 276 -1.77 6.31 4.41
CA PHE A 276 -0.66 7.26 4.40
C PHE A 276 0.48 6.85 5.35
N LYS A 277 0.15 6.32 6.52
CA LYS A 277 1.13 5.85 7.50
C LYS A 277 1.71 4.46 7.22
N SER A 278 1.11 3.68 6.30
CA SER A 278 1.48 2.29 6.04
C SER A 278 2.98 2.11 5.71
N GLY A 279 3.57 3.03 4.93
CA GLY A 279 4.99 2.95 4.56
C GLY A 279 5.94 3.18 5.74
N ALA A 280 5.63 4.15 6.61
CA ALA A 280 6.42 4.39 7.83
C ALA A 280 6.28 3.23 8.82
N LEU A 281 5.08 2.67 8.94
CA LEU A 281 4.83 1.48 9.77
C LEU A 281 5.63 0.28 9.27
N ALA A 282 5.61 0.03 7.95
CA ALA A 282 6.35 -1.07 7.35
C ALA A 282 7.85 -0.96 7.65
N LYS A 283 8.43 0.23 7.44
CA LYS A 283 9.85 0.48 7.75
C LYS A 283 10.18 0.25 9.23
N SER A 284 9.30 0.70 10.12
CA SER A 284 9.45 0.45 11.57
C SER A 284 9.41 -1.04 11.93
N ILE A 285 8.52 -1.83 11.32
CA ILE A 285 8.38 -3.27 11.61
C ILE A 285 9.66 -4.02 11.23
N PHE A 286 10.23 -3.71 10.07
CA PHE A 286 11.47 -4.34 9.60
C PHE A 286 12.74 -3.74 10.21
N SER A 287 12.62 -2.80 11.15
CA SER A 287 13.75 -2.05 11.72
C SER A 287 14.64 -1.44 10.63
N ALA A 288 14.00 -0.95 9.58
CA ALA A 288 14.60 -0.21 8.49
C ALA A 288 14.65 1.27 8.89
N HIS A 289 15.76 1.68 9.48
CA HIS A 289 16.07 3.07 9.84
C HIS A 289 17.10 3.66 8.87
#